data_AF-W0RVN9-F1
#
_entry.id   AF-W0RVN9-F1
#
_cell.length_a   1.000
_cell.length_b   1.000
_cell.length_c   1.000
_cell.angle_alpha   90.00
_cell.angle_beta   90.00
_cell.angle_gamma   90.00
#
_symmetry.space_group_name_H-M   'P 1'
#
loop_
_entity.id
_entity.type
_entity.pdbx_description
1 polymer ?
#
loop_
_entity_poly.entity_id
_entity_poly.type
_entity_poly.pdbx_seq_one_letter_code
_entity_poly.pdbx_strand_id
1 'polypeptide(L)'
;MFTPRPAHRRSLALLVVAALAACADPSPPPTAPHARPQLATAVPPTYTPYTISFQQLNISFDDDPMEPYTEWGIATVQFDGSSTELYANLVVNGTWQVQNIPLSSPEGPGVPVTRSFEFDLGTAPGTPVDALQYDFVLVDRPIERMPLGATPATVGHTDMVLAGGVQGGSIGGKAKPKPPVKGDTPVDQASHANFPNQDAGKNECGPTAASNSLQWLKAKNKLAVDDALISIDAMKKAQGFNVATGVPGNWYLLKDKYLREKKVPIKTRAEGGLGGALAAMKKGCDVEIGISGNPIGHLVALTEIKKLKNGSFVLQITHDSDQSKVGGTVTETVTWDPGTGTLNGTPWINGRTVTQVVSECVTTT
;
A
#
# COMPACT_ATOMS: atom_id res chain seq x y z
N MET A 1 -24.15 51.28 4.43
CA MET A 1 -25.52 50.76 4.24
C MET A 1 -25.51 49.81 3.05
N PHE A 2 -25.46 48.50 3.31
CA PHE A 2 -25.55 47.46 2.28
C PHE A 2 -26.79 46.62 2.60
N THR A 3 -27.74 46.58 1.67
CA THR A 3 -28.93 45.74 1.73
C THR A 3 -28.61 44.31 1.31
N PRO A 4 -29.08 43.27 2.03
CA PRO A 4 -28.93 41.89 1.58
C PRO A 4 -30.05 41.52 0.59
N ARG A 5 -29.70 40.73 -0.44
CA ARG A 5 -30.67 40.05 -1.32
C ARG A 5 -31.07 38.69 -0.72
N PRO A 6 -32.34 38.26 -0.81
CA PRO A 6 -32.76 36.94 -0.34
C PRO A 6 -32.52 35.87 -1.42
N ALA A 7 -32.00 34.72 -1.01
CA ALA A 7 -31.92 33.52 -1.83
C ALA A 7 -33.27 32.77 -1.80
N HIS A 8 -33.93 32.69 -2.95
CA HIS A 8 -35.14 31.89 -3.11
C HIS A 8 -34.81 30.40 -3.23
N ARG A 9 -35.32 29.62 -2.27
CA ARG A 9 -35.52 28.16 -2.37
C ARG A 9 -36.58 27.86 -3.44
N ARG A 10 -36.32 26.88 -4.30
CA ARG A 10 -37.38 26.10 -4.97
C ARG A 10 -36.96 24.62 -4.99
N SER A 11 -37.50 23.87 -4.03
CA SER A 11 -37.57 22.41 -4.09
C SER A 11 -38.77 22.03 -4.95
N LEU A 12 -38.54 21.29 -6.03
CA LEU A 12 -39.60 20.67 -6.82
C LEU A 12 -39.54 19.17 -6.52
N ALA A 13 -40.44 18.70 -5.66
CA ALA A 13 -40.68 17.27 -5.45
C ALA A 13 -41.74 16.83 -6.46
N LEU A 14 -41.36 15.98 -7.42
CA LEU A 14 -42.29 15.35 -8.34
C LEU A 14 -42.68 13.99 -7.76
N LEU A 15 -43.89 13.90 -7.22
CA LEU A 15 -44.49 12.66 -6.74
C LEU A 15 -45.22 12.01 -7.92
N VAL A 16 -44.67 10.92 -8.46
CA VAL A 16 -45.35 10.08 -9.47
C VAL A 16 -45.98 8.90 -8.75
N VAL A 17 -47.31 8.95 -8.57
CA VAL A 17 -48.12 7.82 -8.11
C VAL A 17 -48.61 7.08 -9.36
N ALA A 18 -48.01 5.93 -9.66
CA ALA A 18 -48.53 5.00 -10.64
C ALA A 18 -49.34 3.92 -9.91
N ALA A 19 -50.66 3.97 -10.06
CA ALA A 19 -51.56 2.89 -9.66
C ALA A 19 -51.57 1.84 -10.79
N LEU A 20 -51.01 0.66 -10.53
CA LEU A 20 -51.16 -0.52 -11.39
C LEU A 20 -52.20 -1.45 -10.77
N ALA A 21 -53.30 -1.63 -11.49
CA ALA A 21 -54.35 -2.59 -11.19
C ALA A 21 -53.83 -4.01 -11.45
N ALA A 22 -53.92 -4.87 -10.44
CA ALA A 22 -53.57 -6.28 -10.52
C ALA A 22 -54.67 -7.06 -11.24
N CYS A 23 -54.33 -7.69 -12.36
CA CYS A 23 -55.09 -8.82 -12.90
C CYS A 23 -54.53 -10.10 -12.26
N ALA A 24 -55.35 -10.80 -11.47
CA ALA A 24 -54.99 -12.08 -10.87
C ALA A 24 -55.11 -13.18 -11.94
N ASP A 25 -53.95 -13.71 -12.35
CA ASP A 25 -53.84 -14.84 -13.27
C ASP A 25 -53.84 -16.15 -12.44
N PRO A 26 -54.76 -17.11 -12.68
CA PRO A 26 -54.81 -18.37 -11.93
C PRO A 26 -53.71 -19.32 -12.42
N SER A 27 -52.45 -19.03 -12.04
CA SER A 27 -51.33 -19.94 -12.28
C SER A 27 -51.36 -21.12 -11.30
N PRO A 28 -51.02 -22.34 -11.76
CA PRO A 28 -50.94 -23.52 -10.89
C PRO A 28 -49.90 -23.33 -9.78
N PRO A 29 -50.08 -24.01 -8.62
CA PRO A 29 -49.19 -23.87 -7.48
C PRO A 29 -47.74 -24.19 -7.88
N PRO A 30 -46.75 -23.38 -7.45
CA PRO A 30 -45.36 -23.58 -7.82
C PRO A 30 -44.89 -24.96 -7.35
N THR A 31 -44.51 -25.80 -8.31
CA THR A 31 -43.79 -27.05 -8.05
C THR A 31 -42.60 -26.76 -7.15
N ALA A 32 -42.51 -27.47 -6.02
CA ALA A 32 -41.42 -27.30 -5.06
C ALA A 32 -40.07 -27.31 -5.80
N PRO A 33 -39.21 -26.29 -5.61
CA PRO A 33 -37.96 -26.19 -6.33
C PRO A 33 -37.12 -27.42 -5.97
N HIS A 34 -36.88 -28.28 -6.96
CA HIS A 34 -35.92 -29.36 -6.84
C HIS A 34 -34.59 -28.76 -6.42
N ALA A 35 -34.12 -29.13 -5.23
CA ALA A 35 -32.82 -28.72 -4.72
C ALA A 35 -31.78 -29.08 -5.78
N ARG A 36 -31.22 -28.07 -6.46
CA ARG A 36 -30.11 -28.28 -7.37
C ARG A 36 -28.99 -28.91 -6.56
N PRO A 37 -28.40 -30.04 -7.01
CA PRO A 37 -27.22 -30.60 -6.37
C PRO A 37 -26.19 -29.48 -6.22
N GLN A 38 -25.79 -29.18 -4.98
CA GLN A 38 -24.66 -28.30 -4.74
C GLN A 38 -23.44 -28.96 -5.38
N LEU A 39 -22.95 -28.39 -6.47
CA LEU A 39 -21.67 -28.78 -7.05
C LEU A 39 -20.63 -28.69 -5.93
N ALA A 40 -19.97 -29.81 -5.64
CA ALA A 40 -18.87 -29.84 -4.70
C ALA A 40 -17.84 -28.79 -5.15
N THR A 41 -17.64 -27.76 -4.34
CA THR A 41 -16.63 -26.73 -4.61
C THR A 41 -15.27 -27.41 -4.56
N ALA A 42 -14.62 -27.55 -5.71
CA ALA A 42 -13.27 -28.10 -5.80
C ALA A 42 -12.34 -27.32 -4.87
N VAL A 43 -11.44 -28.02 -4.17
CA VAL A 43 -10.39 -27.39 -3.37
C VAL A 43 -9.49 -26.60 -4.33
N PRO A 44 -9.20 -25.31 -4.07
CA PRO A 44 -8.28 -24.54 -4.91
C PRO A 44 -6.90 -25.20 -4.94
N PRO A 45 -6.17 -25.11 -6.08
CA PRO A 45 -4.77 -25.48 -6.07
C PRO A 45 -4.00 -24.61 -5.07
N THR A 46 -3.17 -25.27 -4.26
CA THR A 46 -2.30 -24.61 -3.29
C THR A 46 -0.90 -24.43 -3.88
N TYR A 47 -0.34 -23.25 -3.68
CA TYR A 47 1.04 -22.93 -4.00
C TYR A 47 1.82 -22.86 -2.70
N THR A 48 2.95 -23.55 -2.63
CA THR A 48 3.77 -23.59 -1.42
C THR A 48 4.81 -22.48 -1.49
N PRO A 49 4.85 -21.52 -0.55
CA PRO A 49 5.97 -20.60 -0.46
C PRO A 49 7.25 -21.39 -0.16
N TYR A 50 8.39 -20.89 -0.63
CA TYR A 50 9.68 -21.52 -0.32
C TYR A 50 10.06 -21.29 1.13
N THR A 51 9.83 -20.07 1.61
CA THR A 51 10.15 -19.66 2.96
C THR A 51 9.08 -18.71 3.49
N ILE A 52 8.81 -18.85 4.79
CA ILE A 52 8.12 -17.85 5.58
C ILE A 52 8.90 -17.68 6.87
N SER A 53 9.20 -16.44 7.24
CA SER A 53 9.87 -16.10 8.49
C SER A 53 9.08 -15.06 9.25
N PHE A 54 9.25 -15.06 10.57
CA PHE A 54 8.52 -14.18 11.48
C PHE A 54 9.50 -13.41 12.34
N GLN A 55 9.24 -12.11 12.51
CA GLN A 55 9.98 -11.26 13.44
C GLN A 55 8.99 -10.40 14.23
N GLN A 56 9.30 -10.12 15.50
CA GLN A 56 8.64 -9.12 16.31
C GLN A 56 9.35 -7.78 16.13
N LEU A 57 8.57 -6.70 16.02
CA LEU A 57 9.11 -5.36 15.80
C LEU A 57 9.48 -4.66 17.12
N ASN A 58 10.66 -4.06 17.15
CA ASN A 58 10.97 -2.91 18.00
C ASN A 58 10.77 -1.64 17.18
N ILE A 59 10.11 -0.62 17.72
CA ILE A 59 9.68 0.55 16.93
C ILE A 59 10.22 1.85 17.53
N SER A 60 10.78 2.72 16.69
CA SER A 60 11.14 4.10 17.03
C SER A 60 10.71 5.02 15.89
N PHE A 61 9.89 6.02 16.20
CA PHE A 61 9.43 7.03 15.23
C PHE A 61 9.84 8.44 15.66
N ASP A 62 10.32 9.27 14.73
CA ASP A 62 10.58 10.71 14.96
C ASP A 62 11.47 11.02 16.19
N ASP A 63 12.52 10.22 16.42
CA ASP A 63 13.40 10.28 17.61
C ASP A 63 12.77 9.83 18.93
N ASP A 64 11.56 9.28 18.92
CA ASP A 64 11.01 8.62 20.11
C ASP A 64 11.93 7.47 20.54
N PRO A 65 12.11 7.24 21.86
CA PRO A 65 12.85 6.09 22.34
C PRO A 65 12.33 4.80 21.73
N MET A 66 13.24 3.89 21.39
CA MET A 66 12.88 2.57 20.88
C MET A 66 11.93 1.86 21.86
N GLU A 67 10.75 1.49 21.37
CA GLU A 67 9.78 0.65 22.08
C GLU A 67 10.07 -0.82 21.74
N PRO A 68 10.67 -1.61 22.66
CA PRO A 68 11.00 -2.99 22.38
C PRO A 68 9.77 -3.91 22.48
N TYR A 69 9.82 -5.03 21.75
CA TYR A 69 8.82 -6.10 21.82
C TYR A 69 7.38 -5.59 21.68
N THR A 70 7.13 -4.86 20.61
CA THR A 70 5.78 -4.35 20.35
C THR A 70 4.82 -5.50 20.04
N GLU A 71 3.52 -5.20 20.07
CA GLU A 71 2.45 -6.11 19.67
C GLU A 71 2.44 -6.43 18.16
N TRP A 72 3.35 -5.84 17.38
CA TRP A 72 3.44 -6.04 15.95
C TRP A 72 4.47 -7.11 15.58
N GLY A 73 4.04 -8.03 14.71
CA GLY A 73 4.89 -8.96 14.01
C GLY A 73 5.00 -8.61 12.52
N ILE A 74 6.04 -9.10 11.86
CA ILE A 74 6.20 -9.07 10.41
C ILE A 74 6.39 -10.51 9.90
N ALA A 75 5.60 -10.89 8.90
CA ALA A 75 5.74 -12.14 8.18
C ALA A 75 6.37 -11.86 6.82
N THR A 76 7.58 -12.36 6.58
CA THR A 76 8.27 -12.24 5.28
C THR A 76 8.11 -13.55 4.52
N VAL A 77 7.49 -13.48 3.35
CA VAL A 77 7.17 -14.63 2.49
C VAL A 77 7.96 -14.55 1.21
N GLN A 78 8.64 -15.65 0.84
CA GLN A 78 9.23 -15.82 -0.48
C GLN A 78 8.48 -16.88 -1.27
N PHE A 79 8.13 -16.55 -2.51
CA PHE A 79 7.41 -17.43 -3.43
C PHE A 79 7.86 -17.15 -4.86
N ASP A 80 7.62 -18.08 -5.78
CA ASP A 80 7.87 -17.81 -7.19
C ASP A 80 6.69 -17.05 -7.77
N GLY A 81 7.02 -16.07 -8.60
CA GLY A 81 6.02 -15.37 -9.37
C GLY A 81 5.14 -16.33 -10.16
N SER A 82 3.87 -15.98 -10.32
CA SER A 82 2.88 -16.75 -11.05
C SER A 82 2.33 -15.96 -12.24
N SER A 83 1.87 -16.70 -13.26
CA SER A 83 1.08 -16.13 -14.36
C SER A 83 -0.38 -15.88 -13.97
N THR A 84 -0.81 -16.46 -12.85
CA THR A 84 -2.11 -16.23 -12.23
C THR A 84 -1.96 -15.37 -10.98
N GLU A 85 -2.98 -14.58 -10.67
CA GLU A 85 -3.02 -13.81 -9.43
C GLU A 85 -3.08 -14.77 -8.24
N LEU A 86 -2.16 -14.59 -7.28
CA LEU A 86 -2.14 -15.37 -6.05
C LEU A 86 -2.68 -14.54 -4.89
N TYR A 87 -3.28 -15.20 -3.91
CA TYR A 87 -3.85 -14.56 -2.72
C TYR A 87 -3.15 -15.07 -1.47
N ALA A 88 -2.53 -14.15 -0.74
CA ALA A 88 -1.93 -14.41 0.57
C ALA A 88 -3.01 -14.55 1.64
N ASN A 89 -2.85 -15.60 2.43
CA ASN A 89 -3.73 -15.93 3.53
C ASN A 89 -2.89 -16.40 4.72
N LEU A 90 -2.83 -15.57 5.77
CA LEU A 90 -2.05 -15.83 6.99
C LEU A 90 -2.97 -15.94 8.20
N VAL A 91 -2.83 -17.04 8.92
CA VAL A 91 -3.43 -17.28 10.23
C VAL A 91 -2.31 -17.37 11.24
N VAL A 92 -2.42 -16.64 12.35
CA VAL A 92 -1.49 -16.73 13.48
C VAL A 92 -2.30 -17.00 14.74
N ASN A 93 -1.90 -18.02 15.49
CA ASN A 93 -2.54 -18.45 16.74
C ASN A 93 -4.08 -18.62 16.59
N GLY A 94 -4.51 -19.18 15.46
CA GLY A 94 -5.93 -19.43 15.16
C GLY A 94 -6.74 -18.19 14.76
N THR A 95 -6.10 -17.04 14.53
CA THR A 95 -6.76 -15.80 14.11
C THR A 95 -6.26 -15.38 12.72
N TRP A 96 -7.20 -15.01 11.85
CA TRP A 96 -6.87 -14.39 10.56
C TRP A 96 -6.11 -13.08 10.76
N GLN A 97 -4.90 -13.01 10.21
CA GLN A 97 -4.08 -11.81 10.18
C GLN A 97 -4.12 -11.12 8.81
N VAL A 98 -4.00 -11.92 7.74
CA VAL A 98 -4.04 -11.46 6.35
C VAL A 98 -5.05 -12.32 5.61
N GLN A 99 -6.10 -11.74 5.04
CA GLN A 99 -7.12 -12.50 4.30
C GLN A 99 -7.23 -12.01 2.86
N ASN A 100 -7.00 -12.91 1.90
CA ASN A 100 -7.19 -12.68 0.47
C ASN A 100 -6.44 -11.46 -0.08
N ILE A 101 -5.20 -11.23 0.36
CA ILE A 101 -4.40 -10.12 -0.19
C ILE A 101 -3.79 -10.55 -1.53
N PRO A 102 -4.17 -9.92 -2.66
CA PRO A 102 -3.64 -10.25 -3.98
C PRO A 102 -2.14 -9.89 -4.08
N LEU A 103 -1.31 -10.83 -4.52
CA LEU A 103 0.13 -10.68 -4.70
C LEU A 103 0.50 -10.64 -6.19
N SER A 104 1.10 -9.52 -6.63
CA SER A 104 1.62 -9.50 -8.00
C SER A 104 2.95 -10.20 -8.10
N SER A 105 3.22 -10.64 -9.33
CA SER A 105 4.49 -11.16 -9.78
C SER A 105 5.05 -10.21 -10.85
N PRO A 106 5.50 -9.00 -10.48
CA PRO A 106 5.87 -7.97 -11.48
C PRO A 106 7.03 -8.42 -12.38
N GLU A 107 7.91 -9.29 -11.88
CA GLU A 107 9.02 -9.87 -12.66
C GLU A 107 8.61 -11.07 -13.53
N GLY A 108 7.35 -11.51 -13.42
CA GLY A 108 6.80 -12.62 -14.18
C GLY A 108 6.93 -13.99 -13.50
N PRO A 109 6.45 -15.05 -14.18
CA PRO A 109 6.38 -16.39 -13.60
C PRO A 109 7.75 -17.01 -13.34
N GLY A 110 7.89 -17.70 -12.20
CA GLY A 110 9.13 -18.41 -11.82
C GLY A 110 10.26 -17.51 -11.33
N VAL A 111 10.03 -16.19 -11.22
CA VAL A 111 11.00 -15.27 -10.60
C VAL A 111 10.68 -15.16 -9.12
N PRO A 112 11.66 -15.37 -8.21
CA PRO A 112 11.44 -15.22 -6.78
C PRO A 112 10.95 -13.82 -6.40
N VAL A 113 9.90 -13.76 -5.58
CA VAL A 113 9.29 -12.54 -5.06
C VAL A 113 9.28 -12.62 -3.54
N THR A 114 9.70 -11.53 -2.89
CA THR A 114 9.59 -11.35 -1.44
C THR A 114 8.47 -10.37 -1.12
N ARG A 115 7.62 -10.70 -0.14
CA ARG A 115 6.57 -9.83 0.38
C ARG A 115 6.54 -9.86 1.89
N SER A 116 6.26 -8.71 2.48
CA SER A 116 6.10 -8.57 3.92
C SER A 116 4.68 -8.16 4.28
N PHE A 117 4.19 -8.73 5.38
CA PHE A 117 2.91 -8.38 5.99
C PHE A 117 3.12 -8.17 7.48
N GLU A 118 2.81 -6.99 7.97
CA GLU A 118 2.78 -6.70 9.39
C GLU A 118 1.42 -7.13 9.97
N PHE A 119 1.43 -7.66 11.18
CA PHE A 119 0.26 -8.29 11.79
C PHE A 119 0.26 -8.16 13.32
N ASP A 120 -0.88 -8.51 13.92
CA ASP A 120 -1.07 -8.50 15.38
C ASP A 120 -0.55 -9.81 16.01
N LEU A 121 0.43 -9.72 16.90
CA LEU A 121 0.93 -10.87 17.65
C LEU A 121 -0.06 -11.37 18.72
N GLY A 122 -1.06 -10.55 19.07
CA GLY A 122 -2.03 -10.85 20.12
C GLY A 122 -1.44 -10.79 21.53
N THR A 123 -0.35 -10.06 21.72
CA THR A 123 0.34 -9.88 22.99
C THR A 123 0.29 -8.43 23.46
N ALA A 124 0.52 -8.21 24.76
CA ALA A 124 0.63 -6.86 25.30
C ALA A 124 1.99 -6.24 24.90
N PRO A 125 2.08 -4.92 24.66
CA PRO A 125 3.35 -4.25 24.40
C PRO A 125 4.40 -4.55 25.48
N GLY A 126 5.65 -4.77 25.06
CA GLY A 126 6.75 -5.16 25.93
C GLY A 126 6.83 -6.67 26.24
N THR A 127 5.93 -7.49 25.68
CA THR A 127 5.95 -8.94 25.85
C THR A 127 6.76 -9.59 24.72
N PRO A 128 7.91 -10.24 25.01
CA PRO A 128 8.67 -10.94 23.99
C PRO A 128 7.89 -12.15 23.48
N VAL A 129 7.89 -12.33 22.16
CA VAL A 129 7.33 -13.50 21.48
C VAL A 129 8.46 -14.20 20.74
N ASP A 130 8.88 -15.36 21.22
CA ASP A 130 9.97 -16.15 20.60
C ASP A 130 9.44 -17.30 19.72
N ALA A 131 8.14 -17.61 19.82
CA ALA A 131 7.48 -18.63 19.02
C ALA A 131 6.00 -18.33 18.81
N LEU A 132 5.46 -18.79 17.68
CA LEU A 132 4.02 -18.73 17.36
C LEU A 132 3.57 -19.99 16.61
N GLN A 133 2.26 -20.16 16.49
CA GLN A 133 1.65 -21.12 15.58
C GLN A 133 1.08 -20.38 14.38
N TYR A 134 1.32 -20.86 13.17
CA TYR A 134 0.75 -20.26 11.96
C TYR A 134 0.20 -21.29 10.99
N ASP A 135 -0.65 -20.81 10.09
CA ASP A 135 -0.93 -21.46 8.81
C ASP A 135 -0.87 -20.42 7.71
N PHE A 136 -0.29 -20.78 6.58
CA PHE A 136 -0.14 -19.88 5.44
C PHE A 136 -0.40 -20.62 4.15
N VAL A 137 -1.32 -20.07 3.33
CA VAL A 137 -1.61 -20.62 2.01
C VAL A 137 -1.57 -19.54 0.94
N LEU A 138 -0.99 -19.88 -0.20
CA LEU A 138 -1.15 -19.16 -1.45
C LEU A 138 -2.10 -19.94 -2.33
N VAL A 139 -3.14 -19.26 -2.81
CA VAL A 139 -4.20 -19.83 -3.64
C VAL A 139 -4.50 -18.89 -4.79
N ASP A 140 -5.03 -19.40 -5.90
CA ASP A 140 -5.33 -18.64 -7.12
C ASP A 140 -6.69 -17.92 -7.10
N ARG A 141 -7.39 -17.96 -5.95
CA ARG A 141 -8.68 -17.30 -5.74
C ARG A 141 -8.91 -16.96 -4.27
N PRO A 142 -9.73 -15.95 -3.97
CA PRO A 142 -10.14 -15.65 -2.60
C PRO A 142 -10.80 -16.86 -1.92
N ILE A 143 -10.51 -17.05 -0.63
CA ILE A 143 -11.10 -18.07 0.23
C ILE A 143 -11.93 -17.45 1.35
N GLU A 144 -13.04 -18.12 1.68
CA GLU A 144 -13.94 -17.70 2.76
C GLU A 144 -13.66 -18.41 4.08
N ARG A 145 -12.99 -19.57 4.01
CA ARG A 145 -12.65 -20.39 5.18
C ARG A 145 -11.21 -20.15 5.57
N MET A 146 -10.98 -20.06 6.88
CA MET A 146 -9.66 -20.00 7.45
C MET A 146 -8.87 -21.26 7.08
N PRO A 147 -7.61 -21.13 6.63
CA PRO A 147 -6.68 -22.24 6.57
C PRO A 147 -6.66 -23.00 7.90
N LEU A 148 -6.72 -24.33 7.82
CA LEU A 148 -6.74 -25.21 8.98
C LEU A 148 -5.36 -25.84 9.13
N GLY A 149 -4.55 -25.24 10.00
CA GLY A 149 -3.19 -25.67 10.26
C GLY A 149 -2.63 -24.99 11.51
N ALA A 150 -1.58 -25.59 12.06
CA ALA A 150 -0.81 -25.03 13.16
C ALA A 150 0.63 -25.53 13.04
N THR A 151 1.40 -24.78 12.26
CA THR A 151 2.84 -25.00 12.10
C THR A 151 3.56 -24.13 13.15
N PRO A 152 4.41 -24.72 14.02
CA PRO A 152 5.23 -23.92 14.92
C PRO A 152 6.29 -23.14 14.11
N ALA A 153 6.52 -21.89 14.49
CA ALA A 153 7.63 -21.08 13.98
C ALA A 153 8.35 -20.37 15.13
N THR A 154 9.66 -20.20 14.98
CA THR A 154 10.44 -19.28 15.81
C THR A 154 10.20 -17.85 15.34
N VAL A 155 10.16 -16.92 16.28
CA VAL A 155 10.01 -15.49 16.01
C VAL A 155 11.32 -14.79 16.36
N GLY A 156 11.94 -14.16 15.36
CA GLY A 156 13.10 -13.30 15.57
C GLY A 156 12.69 -11.91 16.06
N HIS A 157 13.66 -11.01 16.19
CA HIS A 157 13.42 -9.62 16.57
C HIS A 157 14.09 -8.70 15.54
N THR A 158 13.43 -7.60 15.18
CA THR A 158 13.99 -6.61 14.25
C THR A 158 13.54 -5.21 14.63
N ASP A 159 14.34 -4.23 14.23
CA ASP A 159 14.02 -2.82 14.45
C ASP A 159 13.27 -2.24 13.25
N MET A 160 12.37 -1.29 13.52
CA MET A 160 11.78 -0.37 12.56
C MET A 160 12.02 1.04 13.08
N VAL A 161 12.88 1.77 12.38
CA VAL A 161 13.26 3.15 12.72
C VAL A 161 12.90 4.05 11.54
N LEU A 162 11.86 4.85 11.74
CA LEU A 162 11.37 5.76 10.71
C LEU A 162 11.35 7.18 11.25
N ALA A 163 11.75 8.13 10.43
CA ALA A 163 11.65 9.53 10.76
C ALA A 163 10.88 10.28 9.67
N GLY A 164 10.05 11.22 10.12
CA GLY A 164 9.16 11.98 9.26
C GLY A 164 9.88 13.03 8.43
N GLY A 165 9.30 13.41 7.29
CA GLY A 165 10.08 14.00 6.21
C GLY A 165 9.48 15.15 5.43
N VAL A 166 8.31 15.69 5.77
CA VAL A 166 7.81 16.89 5.09
C VAL A 166 7.45 17.98 6.09
N GLN A 167 8.14 19.12 6.04
CA GLN A 167 7.94 20.27 6.94
C GLN A 167 8.01 19.90 8.43
N GLY A 168 8.82 18.91 8.78
CA GLY A 168 8.88 18.36 10.14
C GLY A 168 7.60 17.64 10.56
N GLY A 169 6.81 17.19 9.60
CA GLY A 169 5.66 16.33 9.82
C GLY A 169 6.10 15.06 10.51
N SER A 170 5.49 14.84 11.67
CA SER A 170 5.69 13.64 12.45
C SER A 170 4.99 12.48 11.73
N ILE A 171 5.69 11.35 11.63
CA ILE A 171 5.02 10.06 11.47
C ILE A 171 4.01 9.96 12.60
N GLY A 172 4.41 10.24 13.84
CA GLY A 172 3.55 10.16 15.01
C GLY A 172 3.48 8.73 15.50
N GLY A 173 2.82 8.53 16.64
CA GLY A 173 2.86 7.25 17.35
C GLY A 173 2.43 6.03 16.53
N LYS A 174 2.96 4.88 16.95
CA LYS A 174 2.57 3.56 16.48
C LYS A 174 1.07 3.36 16.64
N ALA A 175 0.41 2.98 15.54
CA ALA A 175 -0.99 2.60 15.58
C ALA A 175 -1.15 1.18 16.16
N LYS A 176 -2.30 0.91 16.79
CA LYS A 176 -2.62 -0.45 17.21
C LYS A 176 -2.84 -1.35 15.99
N PRO A 177 -2.45 -2.63 16.02
CA PRO A 177 -2.81 -3.59 14.98
C PRO A 177 -4.32 -3.68 14.80
N LYS A 178 -4.77 -3.93 13.56
CA LYS A 178 -6.19 -4.14 13.23
C LYS A 178 -6.36 -5.33 12.28
N PRO A 179 -6.39 -6.56 12.80
CA PRO A 179 -6.60 -7.74 11.99
C PRO A 179 -8.08 -7.94 11.61
N PRO A 180 -8.37 -8.65 10.50
CA PRO A 180 -7.42 -8.98 9.44
C PRO A 180 -7.23 -7.80 8.47
N VAL A 181 -6.05 -7.71 7.88
CA VAL A 181 -5.86 -6.96 6.64
C VAL A 181 -6.55 -7.73 5.53
N LYS A 182 -7.61 -7.16 4.95
CA LYS A 182 -8.51 -7.86 4.03
C LYS A 182 -8.41 -7.34 2.60
N GLY A 183 -8.11 -8.23 1.67
CA GLY A 183 -8.15 -7.97 0.24
C GLY A 183 -9.43 -8.49 -0.42
N ASP A 184 -9.44 -8.43 -1.75
CA ASP A 184 -10.52 -8.89 -2.63
C ASP A 184 -9.92 -9.05 -4.05
N THR A 185 -10.76 -9.43 -5.02
CA THR A 185 -10.37 -9.62 -6.42
C THR A 185 -9.97 -8.29 -7.06
N PRO A 186 -8.74 -8.17 -7.63
CA PRO A 186 -8.36 -7.01 -8.42
C PRO A 186 -9.25 -6.84 -9.65
N VAL A 187 -9.67 -5.60 -9.94
CA VAL A 187 -10.41 -5.22 -11.16
C VAL A 187 -9.63 -4.28 -12.07
N ASP A 188 -8.56 -3.67 -11.56
CA ASP A 188 -7.58 -2.91 -12.33
C ASP A 188 -6.26 -2.85 -11.56
N GLN A 189 -5.13 -2.75 -12.26
CA GLN A 189 -3.82 -2.73 -11.61
C GLN A 189 -2.71 -2.09 -12.45
N ALA A 190 -1.65 -1.69 -11.77
CA ALA A 190 -0.36 -1.34 -12.36
C ALA A 190 0.77 -1.69 -11.39
N SER A 191 1.92 -2.08 -11.94
CA SER A 191 3.11 -2.41 -11.17
C SER A 191 4.38 -2.00 -11.90
N HIS A 192 5.46 -1.90 -11.15
CA HIS A 192 6.80 -1.63 -11.64
C HIS A 192 7.70 -2.82 -11.38
N ALA A 193 8.17 -3.43 -12.47
CA ALA A 193 9.24 -4.42 -12.40
C ALA A 193 10.60 -3.73 -12.21
N ASN A 194 11.52 -4.40 -11.51
CA ASN A 194 12.91 -4.00 -11.27
C ASN A 194 13.00 -2.60 -10.65
N PHE A 195 12.13 -2.31 -9.68
CA PHE A 195 12.13 -1.03 -8.99
C PHE A 195 13.30 -0.95 -7.99
N PRO A 196 14.15 0.09 -8.03
CA PRO A 196 15.25 0.23 -7.09
C PRO A 196 14.73 0.61 -5.70
N ASN A 197 15.45 0.17 -4.67
CA ASN A 197 15.28 0.68 -3.32
C ASN A 197 16.66 1.00 -2.73
N GLN A 198 16.80 2.16 -2.13
CA GLN A 198 18.05 2.70 -1.63
C GLN A 198 17.90 2.98 -0.13
N ASP A 199 18.95 2.70 0.65
CA ASP A 199 19.03 3.15 2.04
C ASP A 199 18.89 4.68 2.09
N ALA A 200 18.23 5.18 3.13
CA ALA A 200 17.93 6.59 3.34
C ALA A 200 18.55 7.07 4.65
N GLY A 201 19.07 8.30 4.67
CA GLY A 201 19.36 8.98 5.92
C GLY A 201 18.10 9.39 6.67
N LYS A 202 18.27 9.86 7.91
CA LYS A 202 17.19 10.45 8.70
C LYS A 202 16.44 11.55 7.93
N ASN A 203 15.12 11.45 7.90
CA ASN A 203 14.19 12.37 7.22
C ASN A 203 14.35 12.40 5.68
N GLU A 204 15.16 11.53 5.08
CA GLU A 204 15.44 11.52 3.64
C GLU A 204 14.40 10.77 2.81
N CYS A 205 13.22 10.46 3.38
CA CYS A 205 12.17 9.71 2.68
C CYS A 205 11.76 10.34 1.34
N GLY A 206 11.67 11.68 1.26
CA GLY A 206 11.34 12.41 0.03
C GLY A 206 12.43 12.30 -1.06
N PRO A 207 13.69 12.65 -0.76
CA PRO A 207 14.81 12.47 -1.69
C PRO A 207 15.03 11.03 -2.14
N THR A 208 14.89 10.06 -1.23
CA THR A 208 15.05 8.64 -1.56
C THR A 208 13.92 8.16 -2.47
N ALA A 209 12.65 8.47 -2.16
CA ALA A 209 11.53 8.11 -3.01
C ALA A 209 11.69 8.72 -4.42
N ALA A 210 12.07 9.99 -4.52
CA ALA A 210 12.31 10.64 -5.81
C ALA A 210 13.49 10.03 -6.58
N SER A 211 14.60 9.72 -5.90
CA SER A 211 15.75 9.07 -6.51
C SER A 211 15.38 7.69 -7.08
N ASN A 212 14.67 6.85 -6.31
CA ASN A 212 14.21 5.54 -6.76
C ASN A 212 13.34 5.66 -8.03
N SER A 213 12.35 6.57 -7.99
CA SER A 213 11.40 6.83 -9.07
C SER A 213 12.10 7.25 -10.37
N LEU A 214 13.03 8.20 -10.27
CA LEU A 214 13.77 8.72 -11.43
C LEU A 214 14.76 7.70 -12.01
N GLN A 215 15.42 6.91 -11.15
CA GLN A 215 16.31 5.82 -11.59
C GLN A 215 15.52 4.73 -12.32
N TRP A 216 14.34 4.36 -11.82
CA TRP A 216 13.47 3.41 -12.52
C TRP A 216 13.02 3.95 -13.89
N LEU A 217 12.55 5.21 -13.96
CA LEU A 217 12.16 5.82 -15.23
C LEU A 217 13.31 5.90 -16.23
N LYS A 218 14.52 6.23 -15.76
CA LYS A 218 15.74 6.22 -16.56
C LYS A 218 15.99 4.82 -17.14
N ALA A 219 16.01 3.79 -16.31
CA ALA A 219 16.28 2.41 -16.72
C ALA A 219 15.21 1.90 -17.70
N LYS A 220 13.94 2.04 -17.34
CA LYS A 220 12.79 1.59 -18.15
C LYS A 220 12.74 2.22 -19.53
N ASN A 221 13.02 3.53 -19.62
CA ASN A 221 12.91 4.27 -20.88
C ASN A 221 14.27 4.50 -21.57
N LYS A 222 15.35 3.91 -21.04
CA LYS A 222 16.72 4.05 -21.56
C LYS A 222 17.14 5.51 -21.75
N LEU A 223 16.80 6.36 -20.78
CA LEU A 223 17.07 7.79 -20.86
C LEU A 223 18.57 8.06 -20.70
N ALA A 224 19.12 8.93 -21.54
CA ALA A 224 20.50 9.42 -21.41
C ALA A 224 20.61 10.51 -20.32
N VAL A 225 20.27 10.14 -19.08
CA VAL A 225 20.31 11.01 -17.90
C VAL A 225 21.49 10.60 -17.03
N ASP A 226 22.32 11.57 -16.63
CA ASP A 226 23.42 11.34 -15.69
C ASP A 226 22.87 10.95 -14.31
N ASP A 227 23.39 9.86 -13.72
CA ASP A 227 22.99 9.41 -12.37
C ASP A 227 23.23 10.48 -11.31
N ALA A 228 24.23 11.34 -11.49
CA ALA A 228 24.50 12.45 -10.58
C ALA A 228 23.39 13.51 -10.55
N LEU A 229 22.47 13.53 -11.54
CA LEU A 229 21.32 14.44 -11.56
C LEU A 229 20.08 13.86 -10.88
N ILE A 230 20.05 12.55 -10.65
CA ILE A 230 18.90 11.83 -10.10
C ILE A 230 19.24 11.01 -8.85
N SER A 231 20.43 11.22 -8.27
CA SER A 231 20.85 10.63 -7.01
C SER A 231 20.09 11.24 -5.81
N ILE A 232 20.17 10.59 -4.65
CA ILE A 232 19.62 11.11 -3.39
C ILE A 232 20.18 12.51 -3.10
N ASP A 233 21.49 12.73 -3.26
CA ASP A 233 22.13 14.03 -3.05
C ASP A 233 21.62 15.12 -4.01
N ALA A 234 21.36 14.76 -5.27
CA ALA A 234 20.74 15.67 -6.22
C ALA A 234 19.31 16.01 -5.81
N MET A 235 18.53 15.01 -5.39
CA MET A 235 17.14 15.19 -4.95
C MET A 235 17.02 15.98 -3.66
N LYS A 236 17.96 15.83 -2.71
CA LYS A 236 18.06 16.69 -1.52
C LYS A 236 18.17 18.16 -1.92
N LYS A 237 19.04 18.48 -2.87
CA LYS A 237 19.19 19.86 -3.38
C LYS A 237 17.94 20.31 -4.16
N ALA A 238 17.40 19.45 -5.02
CA ALA A 238 16.27 19.75 -5.89
C ALA A 238 14.98 20.03 -5.11
N GLN A 239 14.73 19.25 -4.04
CA GLN A 239 13.53 19.36 -3.22
C GLN A 239 13.68 20.36 -2.07
N GLY A 240 14.89 20.92 -1.81
CA GLY A 240 15.12 21.83 -0.69
C GLY A 240 15.13 21.11 0.67
N PHE A 241 15.71 19.91 0.71
CA PHE A 241 15.83 19.09 1.91
C PHE A 241 16.61 19.79 3.03
N ASN A 242 16.12 19.64 4.25
CA ASN A 242 16.78 20.02 5.49
C ASN A 242 16.73 18.83 6.46
N VAL A 243 17.86 18.45 7.05
CA VAL A 243 17.94 17.28 7.95
C VAL A 243 17.00 17.37 9.14
N ALA A 244 16.65 18.56 9.63
CA ALA A 244 15.77 18.74 10.77
C ALA A 244 14.28 18.60 10.41
N THR A 245 13.89 18.88 9.17
CA THR A 245 12.47 19.00 8.77
C THR A 245 12.11 18.20 7.52
N GLY A 246 13.06 17.47 6.93
CA GLY A 246 12.91 16.85 5.63
C GLY A 246 12.70 17.89 4.51
N VAL A 247 11.76 17.66 3.60
CA VAL A 247 11.45 18.52 2.44
C VAL A 247 10.27 19.47 2.72
N PRO A 248 10.13 20.63 2.05
CA PRO A 248 8.98 21.53 2.23
C PRO A 248 7.71 20.98 1.55
N GLY A 249 6.52 21.47 1.89
CA GLY A 249 5.25 20.95 1.35
C GLY A 249 5.07 21.14 -0.18
N ASN A 250 5.87 22.02 -0.79
CA ASN A 250 5.94 22.22 -2.25
C ASN A 250 7.12 21.49 -2.91
N TRP A 251 7.72 20.50 -2.24
CA TRP A 251 8.90 19.74 -2.70
C TRP A 251 8.78 19.27 -4.16
N TYR A 252 7.60 18.82 -4.58
CA TYR A 252 7.38 18.29 -5.94
C TYR A 252 7.48 19.39 -7.01
N LEU A 253 7.08 20.63 -6.70
CA LEU A 253 7.24 21.77 -7.60
C LEU A 253 8.71 22.20 -7.72
N LEU A 254 9.47 22.11 -6.62
CA LEU A 254 10.90 22.40 -6.61
C LEU A 254 11.67 21.35 -7.44
N LYS A 255 11.32 20.07 -7.26
CA LYS A 255 11.83 18.95 -8.07
C LYS A 255 11.55 19.15 -9.56
N ASP A 256 10.29 19.42 -9.93
CA ASP A 256 9.88 19.68 -11.32
C ASP A 256 10.69 20.81 -11.96
N LYS A 257 10.90 21.90 -11.20
CA LYS A 257 11.72 23.04 -11.63
C LYS A 257 13.17 22.61 -11.88
N TYR A 258 13.76 21.89 -10.94
CA TYR A 258 15.13 21.37 -11.07
C TYR A 258 15.29 20.49 -12.31
N LEU A 259 14.38 19.52 -12.52
CA LEU A 259 14.44 18.60 -13.67
C LEU A 259 14.40 19.36 -15.00
N ARG A 260 13.52 20.37 -15.12
CA ARG A 260 13.49 21.26 -16.29
C ARG A 260 14.78 22.04 -16.49
N GLU A 261 15.31 22.66 -15.45
CA GLU A 261 16.55 23.46 -15.52
C GLU A 261 17.76 22.59 -15.90
N LYS A 262 17.76 21.33 -15.47
CA LYS A 262 18.77 20.32 -15.82
C LYS A 262 18.48 19.57 -17.11
N LYS A 263 17.39 19.91 -17.81
CA LYS A 263 16.96 19.25 -19.05
C LYS A 263 16.80 17.73 -18.92
N VAL A 264 16.41 17.26 -17.73
CA VAL A 264 16.01 15.87 -17.52
C VAL A 264 14.62 15.71 -18.14
N PRO A 265 14.39 14.75 -19.06
CA PRO A 265 13.14 14.64 -19.82
C PRO A 265 12.03 13.96 -19.00
N ILE A 266 11.84 14.39 -17.75
CA ILE A 266 10.85 13.89 -16.81
C ILE A 266 10.09 15.09 -16.25
N LYS A 267 8.77 14.96 -16.14
CA LYS A 267 7.88 15.97 -15.58
C LYS A 267 7.16 15.43 -14.36
N THR A 268 7.21 16.22 -13.30
CA THR A 268 6.53 15.97 -12.03
C THR A 268 5.15 16.61 -12.03
N ARG A 269 4.13 15.94 -11.51
CA ARG A 269 2.76 16.48 -11.40
C ARG A 269 2.05 15.97 -10.14
N ALA A 270 1.18 16.79 -9.56
CA ALA A 270 0.25 16.30 -8.55
C ALA A 270 -0.91 15.55 -9.21
N GLU A 271 -1.38 14.47 -8.59
CA GLU A 271 -2.48 13.63 -9.04
C GLU A 271 -3.69 13.71 -8.11
N GLY A 272 -4.87 13.39 -8.64
CA GLY A 272 -6.15 13.41 -7.92
C GLY A 272 -6.40 12.19 -7.01
N GLY A 273 -5.40 11.78 -6.21
CA GLY A 273 -5.49 10.62 -5.31
C GLY A 273 -5.17 9.27 -5.98
N LEU A 274 -5.54 8.16 -5.32
CA LEU A 274 -5.14 6.80 -5.73
C LEU A 274 -5.67 6.37 -7.11
N GLY A 275 -6.84 6.87 -7.54
CA GLY A 275 -7.31 6.67 -8.91
C GLY A 275 -6.42 7.35 -9.95
N GLY A 276 -5.91 8.55 -9.63
CA GLY A 276 -4.93 9.27 -10.44
C GLY A 276 -3.57 8.55 -10.46
N ALA A 277 -3.12 8.04 -9.30
CA ALA A 277 -1.92 7.20 -9.20
C ALA A 277 -1.98 6.00 -10.17
N LEU A 278 -3.05 5.20 -10.08
CA LEU A 278 -3.26 4.04 -10.95
C LEU A 278 -3.26 4.44 -12.43
N ALA A 279 -3.97 5.52 -12.79
CA ALA A 279 -4.00 6.01 -14.16
C ALA A 279 -2.63 6.49 -14.67
N ALA A 280 -1.80 7.10 -13.81
CA ALA A 280 -0.45 7.53 -14.13
C ALA A 280 0.49 6.33 -14.31
N MET A 281 0.48 5.37 -13.38
CA MET A 281 1.30 4.15 -13.48
C MET A 281 0.99 3.34 -14.74
N LYS A 282 -0.30 3.23 -15.13
CA LYS A 282 -0.71 2.58 -16.40
C LYS A 282 -0.18 3.29 -17.65
N LYS A 283 0.09 4.61 -17.58
CA LYS A 283 0.75 5.37 -18.65
C LYS A 283 2.27 5.24 -18.63
N GLY A 284 2.80 4.39 -17.75
CA GLY A 284 4.22 4.13 -17.61
C GLY A 284 4.96 5.14 -16.75
N CYS A 285 4.25 6.05 -16.07
CA CYS A 285 4.82 6.95 -15.08
C CYS A 285 5.16 6.22 -13.78
N ASP A 286 5.98 6.87 -12.96
CA ASP A 286 6.18 6.50 -11.57
C ASP A 286 5.28 7.35 -10.64
N VAL A 287 5.04 6.90 -9.41
CA VAL A 287 4.22 7.60 -8.41
C VAL A 287 4.87 7.59 -7.03
N GLU A 288 4.93 8.78 -6.44
CA GLU A 288 5.30 9.02 -5.04
C GLU A 288 4.03 9.40 -4.25
N ILE A 289 3.89 8.88 -3.03
CA ILE A 289 2.75 9.20 -2.16
C ILE A 289 3.21 9.75 -0.81
N GLY A 290 2.49 10.78 -0.35
CA GLY A 290 2.58 11.30 1.01
C GLY A 290 1.57 10.65 1.92
N ILE A 291 2.01 10.21 3.08
CA ILE A 291 1.21 9.52 4.09
C ILE A 291 1.32 10.27 5.43
N SER A 292 0.21 10.28 6.18
CA SER A 292 0.05 10.94 7.49
C SER A 292 -0.10 12.46 7.41
N GLY A 293 -1.24 12.99 7.87
CA GLY A 293 -1.38 14.36 8.35
C GLY A 293 -1.14 15.55 7.40
N ASN A 294 -1.30 16.74 7.97
CA ASN A 294 -0.79 17.99 7.43
C ASN A 294 -0.04 18.70 8.59
N PRO A 295 1.29 18.75 8.58
CA PRO A 295 2.18 18.37 7.48
C PRO A 295 2.34 16.86 7.26
N ILE A 296 2.86 16.47 6.08
CA ILE A 296 3.01 15.07 5.66
C ILE A 296 4.05 14.37 6.54
N GLY A 297 3.70 13.24 7.14
CA GLY A 297 4.61 12.46 7.98
C GLY A 297 5.70 11.77 7.16
N HIS A 298 5.33 10.99 6.13
CA HIS A 298 6.31 10.18 5.38
C HIS A 298 6.03 10.19 3.87
N LEU A 299 7.08 10.06 3.06
CA LEU A 299 7.00 9.94 1.60
C LEU A 299 7.56 8.58 1.16
N VAL A 300 6.83 7.88 0.30
CA VAL A 300 7.23 6.56 -0.23
C VAL A 300 7.00 6.49 -1.73
N ALA A 301 7.72 5.61 -2.42
CA ALA A 301 7.45 5.27 -3.82
C ALA A 301 6.38 4.16 -3.88
N LEU A 302 5.46 4.27 -4.82
CA LEU A 302 4.37 3.32 -5.05
C LEU A 302 4.75 2.39 -6.20
N THR A 303 5.15 1.16 -5.87
CA THR A 303 5.63 0.18 -6.86
C THR A 303 4.55 -0.73 -7.40
N GLU A 304 3.41 -0.80 -6.72
CA GLU A 304 2.22 -1.50 -7.19
C GLU A 304 0.95 -0.87 -6.63
N ILE A 305 -0.09 -0.83 -7.46
CA ILE A 305 -1.44 -0.44 -7.05
C ILE A 305 -2.47 -1.35 -7.72
N LYS A 306 -3.33 -1.95 -6.91
CA LYS A 306 -4.46 -2.77 -7.34
C LYS A 306 -5.75 -2.16 -6.85
N LYS A 307 -6.67 -1.83 -7.76
CA LYS A 307 -8.04 -1.51 -7.42
C LYS A 307 -8.82 -2.80 -7.26
N LEU A 308 -9.51 -2.96 -6.13
CA LEU A 308 -10.26 -4.15 -5.81
C LEU A 308 -11.75 -3.99 -6.15
N LYS A 309 -12.45 -5.12 -6.30
CA LYS A 309 -13.88 -5.17 -6.66
C LYS A 309 -14.78 -4.43 -5.67
N ASN A 310 -14.47 -4.48 -4.38
CA ASN A 310 -15.14 -3.73 -3.33
C ASN A 310 -14.82 -2.21 -3.30
N GLY A 311 -13.98 -1.72 -4.22
CA GLY A 311 -13.57 -0.31 -4.31
C GLY A 311 -12.36 0.06 -3.46
N SER A 312 -11.81 -0.85 -2.66
CA SER A 312 -10.56 -0.64 -1.94
C SER A 312 -9.35 -0.70 -2.88
N PHE A 313 -8.18 -0.32 -2.35
CA PHE A 313 -6.92 -0.50 -3.04
C PHE A 313 -5.97 -1.35 -2.21
N VAL A 314 -5.12 -2.13 -2.88
CA VAL A 314 -3.89 -2.70 -2.30
C VAL A 314 -2.72 -1.96 -2.92
N LEU A 315 -1.80 -1.51 -2.08
CA LEU A 315 -0.61 -0.77 -2.47
C LEU A 315 0.62 -1.58 -2.05
N GLN A 316 1.62 -1.67 -2.92
CA GLN A 316 2.99 -1.99 -2.51
C GLN A 316 3.77 -0.69 -2.46
N ILE A 317 4.33 -0.39 -1.29
CA ILE A 317 5.12 0.80 -1.07
C ILE A 317 6.57 0.40 -0.82
N THR A 318 7.49 1.08 -1.48
CA THR A 318 8.92 0.77 -1.40
C THR A 318 9.63 1.96 -0.76
N HIS A 319 10.30 1.68 0.37
CA HIS A 319 11.02 2.67 1.17
C HIS A 319 12.07 2.00 2.05
N ASP A 320 12.77 2.81 2.84
CA ASP A 320 13.64 2.36 3.93
C ASP A 320 12.86 2.40 5.26
N SER A 321 12.78 1.26 5.95
CA SER A 321 12.13 1.09 7.26
C SER A 321 13.09 1.18 8.45
N ASP A 322 14.39 1.33 8.21
CA ASP A 322 15.42 1.50 9.25
C ASP A 322 16.39 2.62 8.84
N GLN A 323 15.84 3.83 8.74
CA GLN A 323 16.56 5.00 8.25
C GLN A 323 17.85 5.24 9.04
N SER A 324 18.90 5.67 8.32
CA SER A 324 20.27 5.85 8.82
C SER A 324 21.03 4.55 9.09
N LYS A 325 20.46 3.39 8.78
CA LYS A 325 21.16 2.10 8.78
C LYS A 325 21.21 1.51 7.37
N VAL A 326 22.15 0.61 7.15
CA VAL A 326 22.28 -0.12 5.88
C VAL A 326 21.36 -1.33 5.90
N GLY A 327 20.65 -1.58 4.81
CA GLY A 327 19.80 -2.76 4.64
C GLY A 327 18.38 -2.61 5.18
N GLY A 328 17.94 -1.38 5.47
CA GLY A 328 16.58 -1.08 5.91
C GLY A 328 15.56 -1.05 4.77
N THR A 329 15.98 -1.26 3.52
CA THR A 329 15.10 -1.27 2.35
C THR A 329 14.05 -2.37 2.40
N VAL A 330 12.77 -2.00 2.33
CA VAL A 330 11.63 -2.93 2.33
C VAL A 330 10.60 -2.59 1.25
N THR A 331 9.71 -3.54 0.98
CA THR A 331 8.46 -3.30 0.25
C THR A 331 7.31 -3.85 1.07
N GLU A 332 6.47 -2.95 1.58
CA GLU A 332 5.37 -3.26 2.48
C GLU A 332 4.05 -3.31 1.71
N THR A 333 3.17 -4.23 2.11
CA THR A 333 1.82 -4.33 1.54
C THR A 333 0.81 -3.63 2.44
N VAL A 334 0.11 -2.62 1.91
CA VAL A 334 -0.97 -1.94 2.64
C VAL A 334 -2.28 -1.92 1.86
N THR A 335 -3.38 -1.74 2.58
CA THR A 335 -4.73 -1.65 2.02
C THR A 335 -5.33 -0.28 2.31
N TRP A 336 -5.99 0.33 1.34
CA TRP A 336 -6.76 1.55 1.53
C TRP A 336 -8.26 1.25 1.53
N ASP A 337 -8.96 1.63 2.59
CA ASP A 337 -10.40 1.43 2.75
C ASP A 337 -11.17 2.69 2.29
N PRO A 338 -12.05 2.59 1.27
CA PRO A 338 -12.84 3.72 0.79
C PRO A 338 -13.89 4.21 1.79
N GLY A 339 -14.33 3.35 2.72
CA GLY A 339 -15.32 3.69 3.73
C GLY A 339 -14.77 4.63 4.80
N THR A 340 -13.50 4.45 5.18
CA THR A 340 -12.82 5.32 6.17
C THR A 340 -11.89 6.35 5.52
N GLY A 341 -11.48 6.13 4.27
CA GLY A 341 -10.44 6.90 3.60
C GLY A 341 -9.04 6.63 4.14
N THR A 342 -8.83 5.58 4.93
CA THR A 342 -7.57 5.30 5.63
C THR A 342 -6.87 4.05 5.09
N LEU A 343 -5.56 4.02 5.29
CA LEU A 343 -4.69 2.89 5.05
C LEU A 343 -4.64 1.95 6.26
N ASN A 344 -4.39 0.67 6.02
CA ASN A 344 -4.17 -0.37 7.02
C ASN A 344 -3.05 -1.31 6.53
N GLY A 345 -2.23 -1.83 7.44
CA GLY A 345 -1.17 -2.78 7.08
C GLY A 345 0.00 -2.71 8.04
N THR A 346 0.60 -1.52 8.19
CA THR A 346 1.87 -1.37 8.93
C THR A 346 1.71 -0.48 10.17
N PRO A 347 2.60 -0.58 11.18
CA PRO A 347 2.48 0.18 12.43
C PRO A 347 2.50 1.70 12.25
N TRP A 348 3.22 2.18 11.24
CA TRP A 348 3.36 3.60 10.91
C TRP A 348 2.30 4.10 9.91
N ILE A 349 1.48 3.23 9.33
CA ILE A 349 0.44 3.60 8.36
C ILE A 349 -0.96 3.43 8.92
N ASN A 350 -1.18 2.46 9.80
CA ASN A 350 -2.53 2.01 10.14
C ASN A 350 -3.42 3.15 10.67
N GLY A 351 -4.57 3.35 10.03
CA GLY A 351 -5.51 4.44 10.32
C GLY A 351 -5.18 5.80 9.70
N ARG A 352 -4.15 5.91 8.84
CA ARG A 352 -3.71 7.18 8.25
C ARG A 352 -4.18 7.35 6.81
N THR A 353 -4.16 8.58 6.32
CA THR A 353 -4.65 8.90 4.97
C THR A 353 -3.49 9.12 3.98
N VAL A 354 -3.78 8.92 2.69
CA VAL A 354 -2.94 9.42 1.60
C VAL A 354 -3.23 10.91 1.43
N THR A 355 -2.25 11.75 1.70
CA THR A 355 -2.40 13.21 1.73
C THR A 355 -1.98 13.87 0.42
N GLN A 356 -1.04 13.24 -0.29
CA GLN A 356 -0.54 13.73 -1.55
C GLN A 356 -0.18 12.55 -2.47
N VAL A 357 -0.43 12.72 -3.76
CA VAL A 357 0.00 11.79 -4.81
C VAL A 357 0.70 12.61 -5.88
N VAL A 358 1.91 12.20 -6.24
CA VAL A 358 2.74 12.88 -7.24
C VAL A 358 3.18 11.85 -8.25
N SER A 359 3.06 12.18 -9.54
CA SER A 359 3.56 11.33 -10.64
C SER A 359 4.79 11.93 -11.30
N GLU A 360 5.67 11.04 -11.75
CA GLU A 360 6.83 11.34 -12.59
C GLU A 360 6.66 10.68 -13.95
N CYS A 361 6.57 11.48 -15.02
CA CYS A 361 6.34 10.97 -16.37
C CYS A 361 7.41 11.46 -17.34
N VAL A 362 7.91 10.56 -18.19
CA VAL A 362 8.79 10.96 -19.30
C VAL A 362 8.05 11.92 -20.22
N THR A 363 8.70 13.03 -20.56
CA THR A 363 8.20 13.96 -21.56
C THR A 363 8.61 13.49 -22.94
N THR A 364 7.66 13.34 -23.86
CA THR A 364 7.98 13.18 -25.29
C THR A 364 8.63 14.47 -25.79
N THR A 365 9.90 14.38 -26.20
CA THR A 365 10.64 15.47 -26.85
C THR A 365 10.14 15.77 -28.25
#